data_AF-A0A8S3IZH5-F1
#
_entry.id   AF-A0A8S3IZH5-F1
#
_cell.length_a   1.000
_cell.length_b   1.000
_cell.length_c   1.000
_cell.angle_alpha   90.00
_cell.angle_beta   90.00
_cell.angle_gamma   90.00
#
_symmetry.space_group_name_H-M   'P 1'
#
loop_
_entity.id
_entity.type
_entity.pdbx_description
1 polymer ?
#
loop_
_entity_poly.entity_id
_entity_poly.type
_entity_poly.pdbx_seq_one_letter_code
_entity_poly.pdbx_strand_id
1 'polypeptide(L)'
;DPSTVQQQLDKCWLQEDLLAAIERLLACLYENTQQAKKFNQLSIARLDYCLPLFQNIVIHPKCTNEWTTSILNICREYFSAVSTSDPDNHPSLLPRRDLIRLFLDINAISKSIQVQNDASEMLEKLCELFCTYESDDDIQVLLDNLQSSIPSVRESCVL
;
A
#
# COMPACT_ATOMS: atom_id res chain seq x y z
N ASP A 1 -11.69 -17.46 -30.76
CA ASP A 1 -10.49 -18.18 -30.32
C ASP A 1 -9.83 -17.34 -29.23
N PRO A 2 -9.88 -17.72 -27.95
CA PRO A 2 -9.31 -16.93 -26.84
C PRO A 2 -7.77 -16.85 -26.91
N SER A 3 -7.15 -17.68 -27.76
CA SER A 3 -5.69 -17.77 -27.90
C SER A 3 -5.04 -16.58 -28.62
N THR A 4 -5.79 -15.74 -29.33
CA THR A 4 -5.25 -14.59 -30.06
C THR A 4 -5.16 -13.30 -29.24
N VAL A 5 -5.99 -13.14 -28.20
CA VAL A 5 -5.92 -11.96 -27.30
C VAL A 5 -4.70 -12.05 -26.37
N GLN A 6 -4.31 -13.27 -26.00
CA GLN A 6 -3.12 -13.52 -25.17
C GLN A 6 -1.79 -13.36 -25.94
N GLN A 7 -1.82 -13.33 -27.28
CA GLN A 7 -0.62 -13.21 -28.13
C GLN A 7 -0.33 -11.79 -28.62
N GLN A 8 -1.14 -10.79 -28.21
CA GLN A 8 -0.95 -9.38 -28.52
C GLN A 8 -0.80 -8.51 -27.27
N LEU A 9 -0.31 -9.06 -26.16
CA LEU A 9 0.49 -8.22 -25.27
C LEU A 9 1.69 -7.77 -26.11
N ASP A 10 1.73 -6.47 -26.42
CA ASP A 10 2.67 -5.85 -27.35
C ASP A 10 4.07 -6.43 -27.17
N LYS A 11 4.74 -6.82 -28.25
CA LYS A 11 6.12 -7.36 -28.20
C LYS A 11 7.07 -6.46 -27.41
N CYS A 12 6.74 -5.18 -27.28
CA CYS A 12 7.42 -4.19 -26.44
C CYS A 12 7.35 -4.51 -24.93
N TRP A 13 6.25 -5.05 -24.41
CA TRP A 13 6.11 -5.45 -23.00
C TRP A 13 6.96 -6.67 -22.65
N LEU A 14 7.16 -7.58 -23.61
CA LEU A 14 8.04 -8.74 -23.43
C LEU A 14 9.53 -8.38 -23.47
N GLN A 15 9.87 -7.17 -23.93
CA GLN A 15 11.23 -6.66 -24.03
C GLN A 15 11.55 -5.59 -22.98
N GLU A 16 10.54 -5.13 -22.23
CA GLU A 16 10.69 -4.09 -21.23
C GLU A 16 11.39 -4.65 -19.98
N ASP A 17 12.34 -3.89 -19.46
CA ASP A 17 12.97 -4.21 -18.18
C ASP A 17 11.93 -4.11 -17.07
N LEU A 18 11.85 -5.13 -16.21
CA LEU A 18 10.87 -5.21 -15.13
C LEU A 18 10.92 -3.98 -14.21
N LEU A 19 12.11 -3.41 -13.97
CA LEU A 19 12.25 -2.26 -13.07
C LEU A 19 11.68 -1.00 -13.73
N ALA A 20 11.95 -0.79 -15.01
CA ALA A 20 11.36 0.30 -15.77
C ALA A 20 9.83 0.17 -15.85
N ALA A 21 9.32 -1.06 -16.01
CA ALA A 21 7.88 -1.33 -16.00
C ALA A 21 7.25 -1.00 -14.64
N ILE A 22 7.91 -1.34 -13.53
CA ILE A 22 7.45 -1.01 -12.17
C ILE A 22 7.43 0.51 -11.96
N GLU A 23 8.49 1.23 -12.34
CA GLU A 23 8.57 2.70 -12.25
C GLU A 23 7.43 3.37 -12.99
N ARG A 24 7.22 2.97 -14.26
CA ARG A 24 6.15 3.49 -15.09
C ARG A 24 4.77 3.18 -14.52
N LEU A 25 4.60 1.98 -13.97
CA LEU A 25 3.35 1.55 -13.33
C LEU A 25 3.05 2.39 -12.09
N LEU A 26 4.02 2.59 -11.19
CA LEU A 26 3.85 3.41 -9.99
C LEU A 26 3.56 4.87 -10.34
N ALA A 27 4.27 5.44 -11.33
CA ALA A 27 4.00 6.78 -11.82
C ALA A 27 2.56 6.90 -12.36
N CYS A 28 2.14 5.96 -13.22
CA CYS A 28 0.79 5.92 -13.77
C CYS A 28 -0.28 5.76 -12.67
N LEU A 29 -0.06 4.87 -11.70
CA LEU A 29 -0.98 4.67 -10.57
C LEU A 29 -1.10 5.94 -9.72
N TYR A 30 0.01 6.61 -9.45
CA TYR A 30 0.01 7.85 -8.68
C TYR A 30 -0.72 8.98 -9.41
N GLU A 31 -0.45 9.18 -10.70
CA GLU A 31 -1.14 10.18 -11.52
C GLU A 31 -2.66 9.91 -11.58
N ASN A 32 -3.07 8.67 -11.81
CA ASN A 32 -4.48 8.29 -11.82
C ASN A 32 -5.14 8.49 -10.46
N THR A 33 -4.44 8.20 -9.36
CA THR A 33 -4.93 8.43 -7.99
C THR A 33 -5.17 9.92 -7.75
N GLN A 34 -4.22 10.78 -8.14
CA GLN A 34 -4.34 12.24 -8.04
C GLN A 34 -5.50 12.78 -8.88
N GLN A 35 -5.65 12.31 -10.12
CA GLN A 35 -6.78 12.70 -10.97
C GLN A 35 -8.11 12.27 -10.37
N ALA A 36 -8.24 11.00 -9.94
CA ALA A 36 -9.45 10.50 -9.31
C ALA A 36 -9.81 11.32 -8.06
N LYS A 37 -8.83 11.65 -7.21
CA LYS A 37 -9.05 12.53 -6.06
C LYS A 37 -9.55 13.92 -6.47
N LYS A 38 -8.90 14.55 -7.46
CA LYS A 38 -9.27 15.88 -7.96
C LYS A 38 -10.72 15.94 -8.44
N PHE A 39 -11.25 14.85 -8.98
CA PHE A 39 -12.61 14.74 -9.48
C PHE A 39 -13.59 14.07 -8.49
N ASN A 40 -13.20 13.86 -7.22
CA ASN A 40 -13.99 13.15 -6.20
C ASN A 40 -14.47 11.76 -6.65
N GLN A 41 -13.60 11.03 -7.35
CA GLN A 41 -13.84 9.67 -7.87
C GLN A 41 -12.89 8.64 -7.25
N LEU A 42 -12.11 9.03 -6.24
CA LEU A 42 -11.28 8.10 -5.50
C LEU A 42 -12.17 7.29 -4.56
N SER A 43 -12.17 5.96 -4.74
CA SER A 43 -12.88 5.02 -3.88
C SER A 43 -11.87 4.12 -3.20
N ILE A 44 -11.87 4.07 -1.87
CA ILE A 44 -10.89 3.29 -1.11
C ILE A 44 -11.02 1.78 -1.34
N ALA A 45 -12.18 1.28 -1.76
CA ALA A 45 -12.35 -0.12 -2.16
C ALA A 45 -11.44 -0.50 -3.33
N ARG A 46 -10.94 0.47 -4.11
CA ARG A 46 -10.01 0.21 -5.20
C ARG A 46 -8.58 -0.09 -4.73
N LEU A 47 -8.24 0.29 -3.50
CA LEU A 47 -6.92 0.03 -2.92
C LEU A 47 -6.63 -1.47 -2.82
N ASP A 48 -7.67 -2.28 -2.62
CA ASP A 48 -7.57 -3.73 -2.50
C ASP A 48 -7.00 -4.40 -3.78
N TYR A 49 -7.28 -3.83 -4.96
CA TYR A 49 -6.70 -4.30 -6.22
C TYR A 49 -5.22 -3.95 -6.38
N CYS A 50 -4.75 -2.89 -5.70
CA CYS A 50 -3.37 -2.41 -5.81
C CYS A 50 -2.46 -3.06 -4.76
N LEU A 51 -3.01 -3.52 -3.64
CA LEU A 51 -2.24 -4.03 -2.52
C LEU A 51 -1.36 -5.24 -2.83
N PRO A 52 -1.84 -6.28 -3.54
CA PRO A 52 -0.98 -7.40 -3.90
C PRO A 52 0.23 -6.94 -4.72
N LEU A 53 0.06 -5.95 -5.59
CA LEU A 53 1.15 -5.37 -6.35
C LEU A 53 2.14 -4.63 -5.43
N PHE A 54 1.65 -3.80 -4.50
CA PHE A 54 2.51 -3.07 -3.57
C PHE A 54 3.33 -4.00 -2.69
N GLN A 55 2.71 -5.04 -2.13
CA GLN A 55 3.39 -6.05 -1.33
C GLN A 55 4.51 -6.72 -2.14
N ASN A 56 4.23 -7.14 -3.38
CA ASN A 56 5.23 -7.74 -4.26
C ASN A 56 6.38 -6.78 -4.62
N ILE A 57 6.10 -5.49 -4.83
CA ILE A 57 7.13 -4.49 -5.12
C ILE A 57 8.00 -4.27 -3.88
N VAL A 58 7.40 -4.11 -2.70
CA VAL A 58 8.11 -3.86 -1.43
C VAL A 58 9.11 -4.98 -1.16
N ILE A 59 8.69 -6.25 -1.21
CA ILE A 59 9.60 -7.38 -0.94
C ILE A 59 10.58 -7.70 -2.09
N HIS A 60 10.46 -7.03 -3.24
CA HIS A 60 11.31 -7.31 -4.38
C HIS A 60 12.78 -6.97 -4.07
N PRO A 61 13.77 -7.83 -4.41
CA PRO A 61 15.17 -7.60 -4.05
C PRO A 61 15.80 -6.31 -4.58
N LYS A 62 15.22 -5.75 -5.64
CA LYS A 62 15.64 -4.48 -6.26
C LYS A 62 14.72 -3.30 -5.89
N CYS A 63 13.87 -3.45 -4.88
CA CYS A 63 13.01 -2.37 -4.42
C CYS A 63 13.85 -1.17 -3.97
N THR A 64 13.41 0.02 -4.36
CA THR A 64 14.07 1.28 -4.04
C THR A 64 13.26 2.08 -3.03
N ASN A 65 13.92 3.06 -2.40
CA ASN A 65 13.24 3.98 -1.49
C ASN A 65 12.21 4.81 -2.26
N GLU A 66 12.49 5.16 -3.51
CA GLU A 66 11.61 5.92 -4.39
C GLU A 66 10.31 5.14 -4.66
N TRP A 67 10.41 3.85 -4.96
CA TRP A 67 9.22 3.01 -5.18
C TRP A 67 8.37 2.89 -3.93
N THR A 68 9.02 2.63 -2.80
CA THR A 68 8.34 2.57 -1.50
C THR A 68 7.68 3.90 -1.16
N THR A 69 8.33 5.03 -1.44
CA THR A 69 7.78 6.37 -1.24
C THR A 69 6.57 6.60 -2.14
N SER A 70 6.61 6.19 -3.41
CA SER A 70 5.45 6.25 -4.31
C SER A 70 4.28 5.44 -3.79
N ILE A 71 4.52 4.24 -3.27
CA ILE A 71 3.48 3.39 -2.66
C ILE A 71 2.85 4.10 -1.45
N LEU A 72 3.67 4.63 -0.52
CA LEU A 72 3.19 5.36 0.65
C LEU A 72 2.39 6.61 0.24
N ASN A 73 2.82 7.34 -0.79
CA ASN A 73 2.09 8.49 -1.32
C ASN A 73 0.73 8.08 -1.88
N ILE A 74 0.64 6.98 -2.65
CA ILE A 74 -0.63 6.47 -3.15
C ILE A 74 -1.56 6.11 -1.98
N CYS A 75 -1.07 5.36 -0.99
CA CYS A 75 -1.85 5.00 0.20
C CYS A 75 -2.35 6.24 0.96
N ARG A 76 -1.50 7.27 1.09
CA ARG A 76 -1.86 8.53 1.75
C ARG A 76 -3.02 9.24 1.05
N GLU A 77 -3.07 9.21 -0.29
CA GLU A 77 -4.20 9.76 -1.03
C GLU A 77 -5.50 9.02 -0.75
N TYR A 78 -5.48 7.69 -0.75
CA TYR A 78 -6.64 6.88 -0.37
C TYR A 78 -7.10 7.15 1.06
N PHE A 79 -6.16 7.22 2.01
CA PHE A 79 -6.48 7.53 3.41
C PHE A 79 -7.04 8.95 3.58
N SER A 80 -6.72 9.88 2.68
CA SER A 80 -7.30 11.22 2.69
C SER A 80 -8.75 11.28 2.16
N ALA A 81 -9.18 10.25 1.44
CA ALA A 81 -10.56 10.13 0.94
C ALA A 81 -11.49 9.41 1.94
N VAL A 82 -10.95 8.75 2.97
CA VAL A 82 -11.72 8.04 3.99
C VAL A 82 -12.71 8.99 4.67
N SER A 83 -13.97 8.57 4.77
CA SER A 83 -15.04 9.33 5.40
C SER A 83 -16.10 8.41 5.98
N THR A 84 -16.53 8.68 7.23
CA THR A 84 -17.64 7.93 7.87
C THR A 84 -19.01 8.28 7.30
N SER A 85 -19.12 9.34 6.51
CA SER A 85 -20.37 9.78 5.87
C SER A 85 -20.50 9.34 4.40
N ASP A 86 -19.43 8.84 3.79
CA ASP A 86 -19.42 8.39 2.40
C ASP A 86 -19.39 6.85 2.34
N PRO A 87 -20.45 6.19 1.85
CA PRO A 87 -20.48 4.73 1.78
C PRO A 87 -19.38 4.15 0.88
N ASP A 88 -18.94 4.87 -0.15
CA ASP A 88 -17.90 4.38 -1.08
C ASP A 88 -16.48 4.57 -0.52
N ASN A 89 -16.36 5.31 0.59
CA ASN A 89 -15.12 5.63 1.29
C ASN A 89 -15.20 5.37 2.80
N HIS A 90 -16.11 4.50 3.24
CA HIS A 90 -16.30 4.19 4.65
C HIS A 90 -15.10 3.37 5.19
N PRO A 91 -14.52 3.70 6.36
CA PRO A 91 -13.32 3.03 6.88
C PRO A 91 -13.36 1.50 6.92
N SER A 92 -14.55 0.90 7.08
CA SER A 92 -14.75 -0.56 7.06
C SER A 92 -14.40 -1.23 5.73
N LEU A 93 -14.28 -0.47 4.65
CA LEU A 93 -13.88 -0.97 3.33
C LEU A 93 -12.36 -1.05 3.16
N LEU A 94 -11.58 -0.56 4.13
CA LEU A 94 -10.13 -0.67 4.07
C LEU A 94 -9.71 -2.15 4.24
N PRO A 95 -8.78 -2.64 3.41
CA PRO A 95 -8.13 -3.94 3.61
C PRO A 95 -7.07 -3.85 4.71
N ARG A 96 -7.55 -3.67 5.94
CA ARG A 96 -6.79 -3.28 7.13
C ARG A 96 -5.58 -4.18 7.39
N ARG A 97 -5.81 -5.48 7.51
CA ARG A 97 -4.78 -6.49 7.77
C ARG A 97 -3.63 -6.42 6.77
N ASP A 98 -3.95 -6.25 5.50
CA ASP A 98 -2.96 -6.24 4.43
C ASP A 98 -2.19 -4.91 4.34
N LEU A 99 -2.82 -3.81 4.74
CA LEU A 99 -2.16 -2.52 4.93
C LEU A 99 -1.22 -2.53 6.15
N ILE A 100 -1.65 -3.11 7.28
CA ILE A 100 -0.78 -3.29 8.46
C ILE A 100 0.48 -4.04 8.04
N ARG A 101 0.30 -5.20 7.38
CA ARG A 101 1.43 -6.00 6.89
C ARG A 101 2.32 -5.22 5.94
N LEU A 102 1.75 -4.51 4.98
CA LEU A 102 2.51 -3.69 4.03
C LEU A 102 3.40 -2.68 4.77
N PHE A 103 2.86 -1.94 5.75
CA PHE A 103 3.62 -0.94 6.49
C PHE A 103 4.67 -1.55 7.41
N LEU A 104 4.38 -2.69 8.04
CA LEU A 104 5.36 -3.44 8.83
C LEU A 104 6.49 -4.00 7.94
N ASP A 105 6.16 -4.51 6.76
CA ASP A 105 7.15 -4.97 5.76
C ASP A 105 8.04 -3.82 5.31
N ILE A 106 7.47 -2.64 5.02
CA ILE A 106 8.24 -1.44 4.69
C ILE A 106 9.19 -1.06 5.84
N ASN A 107 8.71 -1.06 7.08
CA ASN A 107 9.53 -0.79 8.26
C ASN A 107 10.66 -1.82 8.46
N ALA A 108 10.39 -3.08 8.11
CA ALA A 108 11.33 -4.18 8.22
C ALA A 108 12.48 -4.08 7.20
N ILE A 109 12.16 -3.75 5.95
CA ILE A 109 13.13 -3.83 4.85
C ILE A 109 13.81 -2.50 4.54
N SER A 110 13.16 -1.37 4.82
CA SER A 110 13.67 -0.07 4.46
C SER A 110 14.91 0.27 5.28
N LYS A 111 15.92 0.85 4.62
CA LYS A 111 17.10 1.43 5.29
C LYS A 111 16.99 2.94 5.47
N SER A 112 15.96 3.55 4.90
CA SER A 112 15.71 4.98 4.99
C SER A 112 14.84 5.27 6.21
N ILE A 113 15.40 5.99 7.18
CA ILE A 113 14.67 6.44 8.38
C ILE A 113 13.42 7.24 7.99
N GLN A 114 13.51 8.07 6.95
CA GLN A 114 12.35 8.83 6.47
C GLN A 114 11.22 7.91 6.02
N VAL A 115 11.53 6.87 5.23
CA VAL A 115 10.52 5.92 4.74
C VAL A 115 9.93 5.10 5.89
N GLN A 116 10.74 4.74 6.89
CA GLN A 116 10.26 4.05 8.09
C GLN A 116 9.31 4.93 8.92
N ASN A 117 9.64 6.22 9.08
CA ASN A 117 8.77 7.18 9.74
C ASN A 117 7.45 7.35 8.99
N ASP A 118 7.50 7.52 7.66
CA ASP A 118 6.30 7.66 6.83
C ASP A 118 5.41 6.40 6.90
N ALA A 119 6.00 5.20 6.92
CA ALA A 119 5.25 3.95 7.08
C ALA A 119 4.62 3.82 8.47
N SER A 120 5.33 4.26 9.51
CA SER A 120 4.82 4.26 10.88
C SER A 120 3.68 5.25 11.07
N GLU A 121 3.76 6.45 10.48
CA GLU A 121 2.66 7.43 10.46
C GLU A 121 1.42 6.86 9.76
N MET A 122 1.61 6.16 8.64
CA MET A 122 0.51 5.49 7.94
C MET A 122 -0.11 4.36 8.77
N LEU A 123 0.68 3.62 9.54
CA LEU A 123 0.20 2.60 10.46
C LEU A 123 -0.58 3.22 11.63
N GLU A 124 -0.08 4.29 12.25
CA GLU A 124 -0.76 5.04 13.31
C GLU A 124 -2.12 5.54 12.83
N LYS A 125 -2.16 6.21 11.67
CA LYS A 125 -3.40 6.70 11.07
C LYS A 125 -4.39 5.57 10.77
N LEU A 126 -3.88 4.42 10.36
CA LEU A 126 -4.71 3.24 10.14
C LEU A 126 -5.29 2.73 11.48
N CYS A 127 -4.50 2.72 12.55
CA CYS A 127 -4.93 2.39 13.92
C CYS A 127 -5.95 3.37 14.50
N GLU A 128 -5.81 4.67 14.26
CA GLU A 128 -6.82 5.66 14.66
C GLU A 128 -8.17 5.38 14.01
N LEU A 129 -8.17 4.96 12.75
CA LEU A 129 -9.37 4.50 12.05
C LEU A 129 -9.91 3.17 12.62
N PHE A 130 -9.09 2.34 13.28
CA PHE A 130 -9.49 1.08 13.92
C PHE A 130 -10.19 1.24 15.26
N CYS A 131 -9.83 2.26 16.05
CA CYS A 131 -10.39 2.49 17.40
C CYS A 131 -11.92 2.63 17.39
N THR A 132 -12.53 2.81 16.22
CA THR A 132 -13.98 2.91 16.03
C THR A 132 -14.64 1.62 15.49
N TYR A 133 -13.86 0.64 15.03
CA TYR A 133 -14.34 -0.59 14.38
C TYR A 133 -13.49 -1.79 14.81
N GLU A 134 -13.81 -2.39 15.96
CA GLU A 134 -13.07 -3.52 16.54
C GLU A 134 -12.93 -4.71 15.57
N SER A 135 -11.71 -5.23 15.44
CA SER A 135 -11.37 -6.43 14.67
C SER A 135 -10.19 -7.12 15.36
N ASP A 136 -10.49 -8.19 16.08
CA ASP A 136 -9.51 -8.96 16.85
C ASP A 136 -8.35 -9.48 15.95
N ASP A 137 -8.64 -9.75 14.68
CA ASP A 137 -7.67 -10.23 13.69
C ASP A 137 -6.60 -9.18 13.35
N ASP A 138 -6.95 -7.89 13.36
CA ASP A 138 -6.02 -6.80 13.05
C ASP A 138 -5.05 -6.57 14.23
N ILE A 139 -5.60 -6.63 15.46
CA ILE A 139 -4.82 -6.53 16.70
C ILE A 139 -3.84 -7.70 16.79
N GLN A 140 -4.25 -8.91 16.43
CA GLN A 140 -3.37 -10.07 16.48
C GLN A 140 -2.13 -9.90 15.60
N VAL A 141 -2.25 -9.27 14.42
CA VAL A 141 -1.08 -9.01 13.56
C VAL A 141 -0.08 -8.06 14.23
N LEU A 142 -0.55 -7.03 14.92
CA LEU A 142 0.33 -6.11 15.66
C LEU A 142 1.00 -6.82 16.84
N LEU A 143 0.24 -7.61 17.61
CA LEU A 143 0.75 -8.38 18.74
C LEU A 143 1.82 -9.38 18.33
N ASP A 144 1.61 -10.10 17.22
CA ASP A 144 2.58 -11.04 16.67
C ASP A 144 3.90 -10.33 16.30
N ASN A 145 3.83 -9.08 15.85
CA ASN A 145 5.00 -8.30 15.41
C ASN A 145 5.71 -7.55 16.54
N LEU A 146 5.14 -7.46 17.75
CA LEU A 146 5.86 -6.96 18.95
C LEU A 146 7.10 -7.80 19.28
N GLN A 147 7.12 -9.06 18.86
CA GLN A 147 8.25 -9.98 19.05
C GLN A 147 9.24 -9.97 17.88
N SER A 148 9.05 -9.10 16.88
CA SER A 148 9.93 -9.00 15.71
C SER A 148 11.39 -8.77 16.13
N SER A 149 12.34 -9.36 15.41
CA SER A 149 13.77 -9.11 15.64
C SER A 149 14.17 -7.69 15.21
N ILE A 150 13.35 -7.02 14.40
CA ILE A 150 13.63 -5.70 13.83
C ILE A 150 13.08 -4.60 14.76
N PRO A 151 13.95 -3.71 15.29
CA PRO A 151 13.52 -2.67 16.23
C PRO A 151 12.43 -1.74 15.70
N SER A 152 12.55 -1.25 14.45
CA SER A 152 11.56 -0.35 13.83
C SER A 152 10.18 -1.00 13.79
N VAL A 153 10.09 -2.28 13.41
CA VAL A 153 8.83 -3.04 13.39
C VAL A 153 8.20 -3.12 14.78
N ARG A 154 9.00 -3.41 15.82
CA ARG A 154 8.50 -3.43 17.20
C ARG A 154 8.00 -2.07 17.64
N GLU A 155 8.77 -1.02 17.37
CA GLU A 155 8.41 0.37 17.72
C GLU A 155 7.08 0.77 17.07
N SER A 156 6.89 0.45 15.79
CA SER A 156 5.64 0.73 15.08
C SER A 156 4.42 -0.05 15.63
N CYS A 157 4.63 -1.20 16.28
CA CYS A 157 3.54 -2.00 16.86
C CYS A 157 3.12 -1.56 18.28
N VAL A 158 3.90 -0.68 18.93
CA VAL A 158 3.62 -0.15 20.28
C VAL A 158 2.78 1.13 20.24
N LEU A 159 2.69 1.77 19.07
CA LEU A 159 1.88 2.97 18.80
C LEU A 159 0.42 2.76 19.24
#